data_AF-A0A453QR53-F1
#
_entry.id   AF-A0A453QR53-F1
#
_cell.length_a   1.000
_cell.length_b   1.000
_cell.length_c   1.000
_cell.angle_alpha   90.00
_cell.angle_beta   90.00
_cell.angle_gamma   90.00
#
_symmetry.space_group_name_H-M   'P 1'
#
loop_
_entity.id
_entity.type
_entity.pdbx_description
1 polymer ?
#
loop_
_entity_poly.entity_id
_entity_poly.type
_entity_poly.pdbx_seq_one_letter_code
_entity_poly.pdbx_strand_id
1 'polypeptide(L)'
;MLADDYDKRVMIVDTSNEIGGDGDIPHPGIGNARRLQVPNQEMQHKVLIEAVENHMPQAIVIDEIGTKLEAMAASTIAQRGIQLVASAHGLTIENLTMNPSLDMLVGGIQSVTLGDEEASRRRVQKTVLERKGPSTFAYAVEIVSKTELRVHRSLEATVDALLAGRMPNVEIRKLGSTGSVQQEVSVQKDQFRRGPYEIASQFEVASLSNARTSLDSAFNIDSANGHIENSNVSEAGFNLYAYGGVLDIRGNCLASD
;
A
#
# COMPACT_ATOMS: atom_id res chain seq x y z
N MET A 1 -15.75 -17.37 0.27
CA MET A 1 -15.55 -15.96 -0.13
C MET A 1 -16.40 -15.00 0.69
N LEU A 2 -16.03 -13.71 0.83
CA LEU A 2 -16.81 -12.73 1.61
C LEU A 2 -18.29 -12.63 1.19
N ALA A 3 -18.57 -12.72 -0.12
CA ALA A 3 -19.93 -12.69 -0.63
C ALA A 3 -20.72 -13.95 -0.28
N ASP A 4 -20.12 -15.13 -0.48
CA ASP A 4 -20.84 -16.41 -0.38
C ASP A 4 -20.85 -17.00 1.04
N ASP A 5 -19.72 -16.96 1.74
CA ASP A 5 -19.57 -17.60 3.06
C ASP A 5 -20.18 -16.75 4.17
N TYR A 6 -20.24 -15.42 3.97
CA TYR A 6 -20.70 -14.45 4.97
C TYR A 6 -21.94 -13.67 4.51
N ASP A 7 -22.51 -14.02 3.35
CA ASP A 7 -23.70 -13.38 2.75
C ASP A 7 -23.64 -11.84 2.75
N LYS A 8 -22.44 -11.30 2.47
CA LYS A 8 -22.21 -9.85 2.42
C LYS A 8 -22.47 -9.30 1.04
N ARG A 9 -23.04 -8.10 0.98
CA ARG A 9 -23.07 -7.30 -0.25
C ARG A 9 -21.66 -6.78 -0.56
N VAL A 10 -20.95 -7.52 -1.41
CA VAL A 10 -19.60 -7.19 -1.87
C VAL A 10 -19.67 -6.54 -3.25
N MET A 11 -19.02 -5.40 -3.37
CA MET A 11 -18.78 -4.72 -4.65
C MET A 11 -17.30 -4.84 -5.00
N ILE A 12 -16.99 -5.12 -6.26
CA ILE A 12 -15.62 -5.14 -6.77
C ILE A 12 -15.50 -4.00 -7.77
N VAL A 13 -14.59 -3.06 -7.52
CA VAL A 13 -14.26 -1.97 -8.44
C VAL A 13 -12.96 -2.35 -9.12
N ASP A 14 -13.09 -2.69 -10.40
CA ASP A 14 -12.04 -3.33 -11.21
C ASP A 14 -11.66 -2.42 -12.37
N THR A 15 -10.42 -1.92 -12.33
CA THR A 15 -9.87 -0.98 -13.33
C THR A 15 -9.17 -1.69 -14.48
N SER A 16 -8.41 -2.73 -14.17
CA SER A 16 -7.50 -3.40 -15.12
C SER A 16 -8.02 -4.77 -15.56
N ASN A 17 -9.23 -5.14 -15.13
CA ASN A 17 -9.83 -6.46 -15.31
C ASN A 17 -9.10 -7.61 -14.59
N GLU A 18 -8.22 -7.30 -13.64
CA GLU A 18 -7.41 -8.30 -12.93
C GLU A 18 -8.24 -9.17 -11.99
N ILE A 19 -9.37 -8.65 -11.49
CA ILE A 19 -10.19 -9.35 -10.50
C ILE A 19 -11.31 -10.15 -11.19
N GLY A 20 -12.03 -9.53 -12.13
CA GLY A 20 -13.19 -10.15 -12.77
C GLY A 20 -12.92 -10.82 -14.12
N GLY A 21 -11.71 -10.67 -14.67
CA GLY A 21 -11.33 -11.16 -16.00
C GLY A 21 -11.88 -10.31 -17.16
N ASP A 22 -11.44 -10.60 -18.38
CA ASP A 22 -11.80 -9.81 -19.58
C ASP A 22 -13.19 -10.11 -20.16
N GLY A 23 -13.92 -11.08 -19.61
CA GLY A 23 -15.25 -11.44 -20.08
C GLY A 23 -16.35 -10.53 -19.51
N ASP A 24 -17.41 -10.34 -20.30
CA ASP A 24 -18.66 -9.67 -19.86
C ASP A 24 -19.40 -10.45 -18.77
N ILE A 25 -19.11 -11.76 -18.66
CA ILE A 25 -19.61 -12.63 -17.61
C ILE A 25 -18.59 -12.61 -16.47
N PRO A 26 -18.99 -12.21 -15.24
CA PRO A 26 -18.07 -12.18 -14.11
C PRO A 26 -17.45 -13.56 -13.84
N HIS A 27 -16.14 -13.58 -13.58
CA HIS A 27 -15.41 -14.82 -13.30
C HIS A 27 -16.02 -15.57 -12.10
N PRO A 28 -16.23 -16.91 -12.15
CA PRO A 28 -16.83 -17.67 -11.05
C PRO A 28 -16.11 -17.48 -9.71
N GLY A 29 -14.82 -17.17 -9.75
CA GLY A 29 -14.00 -16.87 -8.59
C GLY A 29 -14.34 -15.57 -7.85
N ILE A 30 -15.32 -14.77 -8.29
CA ILE A 30 -15.86 -13.64 -7.50
C ILE A 30 -17.15 -13.97 -6.73
N GLY A 31 -17.72 -15.16 -6.97
CA GLY A 31 -18.96 -15.59 -6.32
C GLY A 31 -20.14 -14.66 -6.61
N ASN A 32 -20.94 -14.36 -5.59
CA ASN A 32 -22.07 -13.42 -5.69
C ASN A 32 -21.67 -11.93 -5.62
N ALA A 33 -20.38 -11.60 -5.63
CA ALA A 33 -19.95 -10.20 -5.63
C ALA A 33 -20.35 -9.51 -6.95
N ARG A 34 -20.78 -8.24 -6.85
CA ARG A 34 -21.10 -7.43 -8.02
C ARG A 34 -19.86 -6.69 -8.49
N ARG A 35 -19.52 -6.86 -9.76
CA ARG A 35 -18.42 -6.15 -10.41
C ARG A 35 -18.89 -4.82 -11.01
N LEU A 36 -18.15 -3.76 -10.74
CA LEU A 36 -18.21 -2.49 -11.44
C LEU A 36 -16.91 -2.33 -12.23
N GLN A 37 -17.03 -2.40 -13.55
CA GLN A 37 -15.90 -2.16 -14.45
C GLN A 37 -15.71 -0.65 -14.60
N VAL A 38 -14.48 -0.19 -14.41
CA VAL A 38 -14.16 1.22 -14.54
C VAL A 38 -13.79 1.53 -16.00
N PRO A 39 -14.47 2.49 -16.68
CA PRO A 39 -14.18 2.79 -18.09
C PRO A 39 -12.77 3.35 -18.34
N ASN A 40 -12.24 4.12 -17.39
CA ASN A 40 -10.87 4.64 -17.41
C ASN A 40 -10.39 4.89 -15.97
N GLN A 41 -9.07 4.90 -15.75
CA GLN A 41 -8.50 5.06 -14.41
C GLN A 41 -8.94 6.37 -13.73
N GLU A 42 -9.02 7.47 -14.47
CA GLU A 42 -9.43 8.77 -13.93
C GLU A 42 -10.86 8.78 -13.36
N MET A 43 -11.75 7.90 -13.82
CA MET A 43 -13.14 7.82 -13.38
C MET A 43 -13.35 6.88 -12.18
N GLN A 44 -12.31 6.17 -11.73
CA GLN A 44 -12.41 5.20 -10.64
C GLN A 44 -13.02 5.81 -9.37
N HIS A 45 -12.62 7.03 -9.00
CA HIS A 45 -13.18 7.72 -7.83
C HIS A 45 -14.70 7.97 -7.95
N LYS A 46 -15.23 8.22 -9.15
CA LYS A 46 -16.67 8.39 -9.37
C LYS A 46 -17.40 7.06 -9.27
N VAL A 47 -16.83 6.01 -9.83
CA VAL A 47 -17.37 4.64 -9.73
C VAL A 47 -17.42 4.19 -8.26
N LEU A 48 -16.42 4.54 -7.45
CA LEU A 48 -16.43 4.27 -6.00
C LEU A 48 -17.61 4.96 -5.29
N ILE A 49 -17.90 6.21 -5.64
CA ILE A 49 -19.04 6.95 -5.08
C ILE A 49 -20.35 6.32 -5.54
N GLU A 50 -20.50 6.05 -6.83
CA GLU A 50 -21.68 5.41 -7.42
C GLU A 50 -21.96 4.04 -6.79
N ALA A 51 -20.91 3.25 -6.54
CA ALA A 51 -21.01 1.96 -5.89
C ALA A 51 -21.73 2.06 -4.54
N VAL A 52 -21.41 3.09 -3.77
CA VAL A 52 -22.02 3.30 -2.45
C VAL A 52 -23.44 3.84 -2.57
N GLU A 53 -23.66 4.82 -3.43
CA GLU A 53 -24.96 5.48 -3.61
C GLU A 53 -26.03 4.51 -4.13
N ASN A 54 -25.68 3.65 -5.08
CA ASN A 54 -26.65 2.80 -5.78
C ASN A 54 -26.78 1.39 -5.19
N HIS A 55 -25.80 0.90 -4.44
CA HIS A 55 -25.77 -0.51 -4.02
C HIS A 55 -25.68 -0.74 -2.51
N MET A 56 -25.48 0.31 -1.69
CA MET A 56 -25.36 0.22 -0.23
C MET A 56 -24.51 -1.00 0.23
N PRO A 57 -23.25 -1.11 -0.24
CA PRO A 57 -22.44 -2.29 -0.01
C PRO A 57 -22.03 -2.42 1.46
N GLN A 58 -21.76 -3.65 1.88
CA GLN A 58 -21.14 -3.92 3.18
C GLN A 58 -19.61 -4.02 3.06
N ALA A 59 -19.12 -4.43 1.88
CA ALA A 59 -17.71 -4.42 1.57
C ALA A 59 -17.45 -3.97 0.13
N ILE A 60 -16.33 -3.27 -0.09
CA ILE A 60 -15.83 -2.92 -1.41
C ILE A 60 -14.40 -3.43 -1.53
N VAL A 61 -14.14 -4.17 -2.60
CA VAL A 61 -12.80 -4.56 -3.03
C VAL A 61 -12.41 -3.61 -4.16
N ILE A 62 -11.30 -2.91 -3.97
CA ILE A 62 -10.72 -1.96 -4.90
C ILE A 62 -9.41 -2.57 -5.37
N ASP A 63 -9.19 -2.58 -6.68
CA ASP A 63 -7.97 -3.14 -7.24
C ASP A 63 -6.73 -2.39 -6.73
N GLU A 64 -6.55 -1.13 -7.13
CA GLU A 64 -5.47 -0.26 -6.67
C GLU A 64 -6.00 1.15 -6.35
N ILE A 65 -5.45 1.77 -5.31
CA ILE A 65 -5.59 3.19 -5.01
C ILE A 65 -4.25 3.88 -5.30
N GLY A 66 -4.23 4.72 -6.33
CA GLY A 66 -3.05 5.44 -6.79
C GLY A 66 -3.20 6.96 -6.77
N THR A 67 -4.43 7.49 -6.80
CA THR A 67 -4.67 8.93 -6.88
C THR A 67 -5.26 9.53 -5.61
N LYS A 68 -5.06 10.84 -5.43
CA LYS A 68 -5.63 11.59 -4.29
C LYS A 68 -7.16 11.56 -4.27
N LEU A 69 -7.80 11.57 -5.45
CA LEU A 69 -9.26 11.53 -5.55
C LEU A 69 -9.80 10.17 -5.08
N GLU A 70 -9.16 9.06 -5.45
CA GLU A 70 -9.50 7.72 -4.96
C GLU A 70 -9.28 7.60 -3.46
N ALA A 71 -8.17 8.11 -2.93
CA ALA A 71 -7.91 8.08 -1.49
C ALA A 71 -8.96 8.85 -0.68
N MET A 72 -9.41 10.01 -1.18
CA MET A 72 -10.52 10.78 -0.58
C MET A 72 -11.84 10.03 -0.64
N ALA A 73 -12.16 9.41 -1.78
CA ALA A 73 -13.36 8.60 -1.94
C ALA A 73 -13.34 7.41 -0.96
N ALA A 74 -12.25 6.65 -0.92
CA ALA A 74 -12.05 5.54 0.01
C ALA A 74 -12.19 5.99 1.48
N SER A 75 -11.57 7.09 1.88
CA SER A 75 -11.70 7.61 3.25
C SER A 75 -13.15 7.94 3.62
N THR A 76 -13.88 8.61 2.71
CA THR A 76 -15.31 8.94 2.91
C THR A 76 -16.17 7.68 3.01
N ILE A 77 -15.85 6.65 2.23
CA ILE A 77 -16.56 5.37 2.25
C ILE A 77 -16.29 4.62 3.56
N ALA A 78 -15.04 4.57 4.02
CA ALA A 78 -14.66 3.96 5.28
C ALA A 78 -15.36 4.64 6.48
N GLN A 79 -15.49 5.97 6.46
CA GLN A 79 -16.22 6.74 7.47
C GLN A 79 -17.71 6.37 7.55
N ARG A 80 -18.31 5.84 6.47
CA ARG A 80 -19.68 5.31 6.46
C ARG A 80 -19.78 3.89 7.06
N GLY A 81 -18.68 3.33 7.57
CA GLY A 81 -18.61 2.00 8.16
C GLY A 81 -18.60 0.86 7.14
N ILE A 82 -18.33 1.17 5.86
CA ILE A 82 -18.23 0.17 4.80
C ILE A 82 -16.84 -0.45 4.86
N GLN A 83 -16.77 -1.78 4.77
CA GLN A 83 -15.51 -2.50 4.80
C GLN A 83 -14.75 -2.29 3.48
N LEU A 84 -13.49 -1.85 3.55
CA LEU A 84 -12.65 -1.67 2.37
C LEU A 84 -11.51 -2.68 2.32
N VAL A 85 -11.27 -3.23 1.14
CA VAL A 85 -10.06 -3.98 0.80
C VAL A 85 -9.49 -3.32 -0.44
N ALA A 86 -8.23 -2.89 -0.38
CA ALA A 86 -7.61 -2.24 -1.51
C ALA A 86 -6.14 -2.61 -1.61
N SER A 87 -5.60 -2.60 -2.83
CA SER A 87 -4.17 -2.40 -2.98
C SER A 87 -3.82 -0.91 -3.06
N ALA A 88 -2.59 -0.54 -2.72
CA ALA A 88 -2.13 0.85 -2.79
C ALA A 88 -0.76 0.94 -3.46
N HIS A 89 -0.55 2.03 -4.19
CA HIS A 89 0.70 2.30 -4.87
C HIS A 89 1.81 2.66 -3.87
N GLY A 90 2.69 1.71 -3.56
CA GLY A 90 3.83 1.92 -2.67
C GLY A 90 4.50 0.63 -2.23
N LEU A 91 5.82 0.69 -2.01
CA LEU A 91 6.62 -0.46 -1.59
C LEU A 91 6.54 -0.73 -0.07
N THR A 92 6.37 0.33 0.73
CA THR A 92 6.35 0.29 2.20
C THR A 92 5.34 1.27 2.77
N ILE A 93 4.92 1.06 4.03
CA ILE A 93 4.07 2.01 4.76
C ILE A 93 4.76 3.37 4.90
N GLU A 94 6.08 3.37 5.06
CA GLU A 94 6.87 4.59 5.12
C GLU A 94 6.73 5.43 3.83
N ASN A 95 6.82 4.80 2.65
CA ASN A 95 6.60 5.50 1.38
C ASN A 95 5.17 6.08 1.29
N LEU A 96 4.18 5.36 1.83
CA LEU A 96 2.80 5.83 1.86
C LEU A 96 2.63 7.06 2.76
N THR A 97 3.33 7.13 3.90
CA THR A 97 3.33 8.31 4.79
C THR A 97 4.00 9.54 4.17
N MET A 98 4.98 9.34 3.28
CA MET A 98 5.67 10.43 2.59
C MET A 98 4.94 10.90 1.33
N ASN A 99 3.98 10.14 0.81
CA ASN A 99 3.26 10.45 -0.42
C ASN A 99 2.06 11.38 -0.15
N PRO A 100 2.08 12.66 -0.59
CA PRO A 100 1.00 13.61 -0.32
C PRO A 100 -0.36 13.29 -0.97
N SER A 101 -0.38 12.35 -1.93
CA SER A 101 -1.60 11.89 -2.57
C SER A 101 -2.29 10.78 -1.78
N LEU A 102 -1.52 9.95 -1.08
CA LEU A 102 -1.99 8.72 -0.46
C LEU A 102 -1.86 8.71 1.08
N ASP A 103 -1.20 9.70 1.67
CA ASP A 103 -1.04 9.86 3.12
C ASP A 103 -2.37 9.81 3.87
N MET A 104 -3.46 10.24 3.23
CA MET A 104 -4.80 10.16 3.77
C MET A 104 -5.22 8.74 4.13
N LEU A 105 -4.76 7.73 3.39
CA LEU A 105 -5.05 6.33 3.69
C LEU A 105 -4.48 5.90 5.05
N VAL A 106 -3.35 6.49 5.46
CA VAL A 106 -2.66 6.23 6.74
C VAL A 106 -3.02 7.22 7.86
N GLY A 107 -4.05 8.05 7.64
CA GLY A 107 -4.54 9.03 8.63
C GLY A 107 -4.12 10.47 8.37
N GLY A 108 -3.46 10.73 7.23
CA GLY A 108 -2.99 12.04 6.78
C GLY A 108 -1.85 12.57 7.63
N ILE A 109 -0.76 13.03 7.03
CA ILE A 109 0.40 13.53 7.80
C ILE A 109 0.38 15.07 7.82
N GLN A 110 0.63 15.67 8.99
CA GLN A 110 0.78 17.12 9.15
C GLN A 110 1.95 17.49 10.04
N SER A 111 2.47 18.68 9.78
CA SER A 111 3.47 19.33 10.63
C SER A 111 2.78 20.18 11.68
N VAL A 112 2.99 19.87 12.96
CA VAL A 112 2.42 20.58 14.10
C VAL A 112 3.55 21.28 14.86
N THR A 113 3.33 22.55 15.20
CA THR A 113 4.26 23.31 16.04
C THR A 113 3.83 23.18 17.50
N LEU A 114 4.64 22.50 18.30
CA LEU A 114 4.46 22.37 19.74
C LEU A 114 4.83 23.68 20.46
N GLY A 115 4.17 23.95 21.59
CA GLY A 115 4.60 24.99 22.53
C GLY A 115 5.94 24.64 23.18
N ASP A 116 6.67 25.64 23.67
CA ASP A 116 8.03 25.46 24.22
C ASP A 116 8.06 24.49 25.41
N GLU A 117 7.02 24.49 26.26
CA GLU A 117 6.89 23.55 27.37
C GLU A 117 6.68 22.09 26.91
N GLU A 118 5.86 21.86 25.88
CA GLU A 118 5.56 20.50 25.37
C GLU A 118 6.75 19.95 24.57
N ALA A 119 7.42 20.80 23.79
CA ALA A 119 8.64 20.45 23.06
C ALA A 119 9.77 20.08 24.04
N SER A 120 9.94 20.84 25.12
CA SER A 120 10.93 20.57 26.17
C SER A 120 10.63 19.27 26.93
N ARG A 121 9.34 19.02 27.26
CA ARG A 121 8.88 17.79 27.92
C ARG A 121 9.17 16.55 27.07
N ARG A 122 8.89 16.63 25.76
CA ARG A 122 9.12 15.52 24.81
C ARG A 122 10.57 15.43 24.32
N ARG A 123 11.40 16.44 24.59
CA ARG A 123 12.78 16.60 24.07
C ARG A 123 12.86 16.51 22.55
N VAL A 124 11.88 17.10 21.87
CA VAL A 124 11.77 17.12 20.41
C VAL A 124 11.90 18.55 19.89
N GLN A 125 12.09 18.67 18.58
CA GLN A 125 12.03 19.97 17.91
C GLN A 125 10.64 20.61 18.10
N LYS A 126 10.59 21.94 18.01
CA LYS A 126 9.33 22.69 18.11
C LYS A 126 8.34 22.30 17.02
N THR A 127 8.80 21.74 15.91
CA THR A 127 7.97 21.23 14.82
C THR A 127 8.09 19.71 14.77
N VAL A 128 6.96 19.00 14.80
CA VAL A 128 6.87 17.54 14.72
C VAL A 128 5.86 17.11 13.67
N LEU A 129 6.07 15.94 13.07
CA LEU A 129 5.08 15.32 12.19
C LEU A 129 4.14 14.45 13.02
N GLU A 130 2.84 14.66 12.86
CA GLU A 130 1.78 13.88 13.50
C GLU A 130 0.69 13.53 12.49
N ARG A 131 -0.09 12.49 12.77
CA ARG A 131 -1.28 12.17 11.97
C ARG A 131 -2.37 13.22 12.17
N LYS A 132 -3.16 13.49 11.13
CA LYS A 132 -4.32 14.39 11.14
C LYS A 132 -5.54 13.73 11.77
N GLY A 133 -5.67 12.41 11.62
CA GLY A 133 -6.84 11.66 12.07
C GLY A 133 -6.64 10.15 12.02
N PRO A 134 -7.73 9.38 12.16
CA PRO A 134 -7.67 7.93 12.09
C PRO A 134 -7.31 7.47 10.67
N SER A 135 -6.65 6.32 10.58
CA SER A 135 -6.34 5.74 9.28
C SER A 135 -7.60 5.18 8.60
N THR A 136 -7.67 5.30 7.27
CA THR A 136 -8.75 4.70 6.46
C THR A 136 -8.77 3.18 6.60
N PHE A 137 -7.61 2.55 6.81
CA PHE A 137 -7.47 1.11 6.98
C PHE A 137 -6.94 0.76 8.36
N ALA A 138 -7.51 -0.27 8.99
CA ALA A 138 -7.04 -0.72 10.30
C ALA A 138 -5.75 -1.57 10.18
N TYR A 139 -5.65 -2.35 9.11
CA TYR A 139 -4.57 -3.30 8.86
C TYR A 139 -3.90 -3.02 7.53
N ALA A 140 -2.60 -3.33 7.45
CA ALA A 140 -1.87 -3.30 6.18
C ALA A 140 -0.92 -4.48 6.06
N VAL A 141 -0.64 -4.90 4.84
CA VAL A 141 0.25 -6.02 4.53
C VAL A 141 1.22 -5.61 3.45
N GLU A 142 2.49 -5.41 3.82
CA GLU A 142 3.56 -5.18 2.85
C GLU A 142 3.96 -6.52 2.22
N ILE A 143 3.98 -6.59 0.89
CA ILE A 143 4.56 -7.70 0.16
C ILE A 143 6.04 -7.40 -0.04
N VAL A 144 6.90 -8.08 0.74
CA VAL A 144 8.36 -7.92 0.65
C VAL A 144 8.91 -8.74 -0.51
N SER A 145 8.39 -9.94 -0.67
CA SER A 145 8.73 -10.84 -1.77
C SER A 145 7.60 -11.86 -1.97
N LYS A 146 7.71 -12.69 -3.01
CA LYS A 146 6.75 -13.79 -3.28
C LYS A 146 6.58 -14.75 -2.10
N THR A 147 7.53 -14.80 -1.17
CA THR A 147 7.51 -15.72 -0.02
C THR A 147 7.54 -15.01 1.33
N GLU A 148 7.54 -13.67 1.37
CA GLU A 148 7.61 -12.91 2.62
C GLU A 148 6.61 -11.76 2.62
N LEU A 149 5.75 -11.75 3.64
CA LEU A 149 4.75 -10.71 3.91
C LEU A 149 5.03 -10.10 5.28
N ARG A 150 4.82 -8.79 5.42
CA ARG A 150 4.79 -8.12 6.73
C ARG A 150 3.40 -7.63 7.02
N VAL A 151 2.81 -8.12 8.09
CA VAL A 151 1.46 -7.78 8.53
C VAL A 151 1.55 -6.74 9.64
N HIS A 152 0.95 -5.59 9.37
CA HIS A 152 0.74 -4.50 10.31
C HIS A 152 -0.65 -4.67 10.92
N ARG A 153 -0.70 -5.19 12.16
CA ARG A 153 -1.96 -5.43 12.89
C ARG A 153 -2.67 -4.14 13.29
N SER A 154 -1.91 -3.06 13.45
CA SER A 154 -2.44 -1.71 13.63
C SER A 154 -1.62 -0.78 12.74
N LEU A 155 -2.27 -0.30 11.68
CA LEU A 155 -1.66 0.66 10.77
C LEU A 155 -1.38 1.98 11.50
N GLU A 156 -2.28 2.41 12.37
CA GLU A 156 -2.10 3.60 13.19
C GLU A 156 -0.85 3.53 14.08
N ALA A 157 -0.70 2.46 14.85
CA ALA A 157 0.47 2.28 15.70
C ALA A 157 1.77 2.17 14.89
N THR A 158 1.68 1.58 13.68
CA THR A 158 2.82 1.53 12.75
C THR A 158 3.23 2.94 12.33
N VAL A 159 2.28 3.75 11.89
CA VAL A 159 2.54 5.11 11.40
C VAL A 159 3.05 5.99 12.53
N ASP A 160 2.45 5.92 13.72
CA ASP A 160 2.89 6.70 14.88
C ASP A 160 4.32 6.33 15.31
N ALA A 161 4.68 5.04 15.24
CA ALA A 161 6.06 4.61 15.49
C ALA A 161 7.02 5.19 14.44
N LEU A 162 6.67 5.12 13.15
CA LEU A 162 7.50 5.65 12.06
C LEU A 162 7.70 7.17 12.18
N LEU A 163 6.64 7.94 12.46
CA LEU A 163 6.73 9.39 12.66
C LEU A 163 7.58 9.76 13.89
N ALA A 164 7.57 8.93 14.93
CA ALA A 164 8.42 9.09 16.10
C ALA A 164 9.88 8.63 15.88
N GLY A 165 10.25 8.20 14.67
CA GLY A 165 11.56 7.65 14.35
C GLY A 165 11.84 6.30 15.03
N ARG A 166 10.79 5.60 15.46
CA ARG A 166 10.85 4.27 16.09
C ARG A 166 10.51 3.21 15.05
N MET A 167 10.94 1.98 15.35
CA MET A 167 10.60 0.84 14.51
C MET A 167 9.19 0.33 14.86
N PRO A 168 8.30 0.12 13.87
CA PRO A 168 6.97 -0.41 14.12
C PRO A 168 7.02 -1.91 14.44
N ASN A 169 6.00 -2.38 15.16
CA ASN A 169 5.80 -3.80 15.42
C ASN A 169 5.16 -4.45 14.19
N VAL A 170 5.85 -5.41 13.58
CA VAL A 170 5.38 -6.11 12.39
C VAL A 170 5.40 -7.62 12.60
N GLU A 171 4.39 -8.29 12.09
CA GLU A 171 4.33 -9.75 12.03
C GLU A 171 4.86 -10.20 10.68
N ILE A 172 6.00 -10.89 10.67
CA ILE A 172 6.58 -11.42 9.44
C ILE A 172 6.01 -12.81 9.20
N ARG A 173 5.37 -12.99 8.05
CA ARG A 173 4.87 -14.28 7.56
C ARG A 173 5.71 -14.74 6.39
N LYS A 174 6.32 -15.92 6.52
CA LYS A 174 7.05 -16.57 5.44
C LYS A 174 6.27 -17.75 4.88
N LEU A 175 6.13 -17.78 3.56
CA LEU A 175 5.57 -18.92 2.84
C LEU A 175 6.66 -19.99 2.71
N GLY A 176 6.35 -21.19 3.18
CA GLY A 176 7.15 -22.37 2.95
C GLY A 176 7.10 -22.88 1.51
N SER A 177 8.01 -23.78 1.17
CA SER A 177 8.04 -24.46 -0.13
C SER A 177 6.76 -25.23 -0.49
N THR A 178 5.90 -25.52 0.50
CA THR A 178 4.61 -26.21 0.35
C THR A 178 3.40 -25.27 0.35
N GLY A 179 3.61 -23.94 0.30
CA GLY A 179 2.52 -22.95 0.39
C GLY A 179 1.95 -22.75 1.80
N SER A 180 2.48 -23.45 2.80
CA SER A 180 2.09 -23.32 4.21
C SER A 180 2.86 -22.17 4.88
N VAL A 181 2.23 -21.39 5.76
CA VAL A 181 2.93 -20.36 6.55
C VAL A 181 3.87 -21.06 7.52
N GLN A 182 5.18 -20.89 7.36
CA GLN A 182 6.19 -21.63 8.14
C GLN A 182 6.70 -20.86 9.35
N GLN A 183 6.51 -19.55 9.39
CA GLN A 183 7.03 -18.73 10.49
C GLN A 183 6.15 -17.50 10.71
N GLU A 184 5.67 -17.35 11.94
CA GLU A 184 5.07 -16.12 12.47
C GLU A 184 6.06 -15.55 13.48
N VAL A 185 6.74 -14.46 13.12
CA VAL A 185 7.60 -13.74 14.07
C VAL A 185 7.06 -12.33 14.22
N SER A 186 6.56 -12.00 15.41
CA SER A 186 6.37 -10.62 15.80
C SER A 186 7.75 -10.03 16.12
N VAL A 187 8.27 -9.23 15.20
CA VAL A 187 9.59 -8.60 15.37
C VAL A 187 9.37 -7.15 15.78
N GLN A 188 9.78 -6.80 17.00
CA GLN A 188 10.29 -5.44 17.25
C GLN A 188 11.61 -5.37 16.52
N LYS A 189 11.78 -4.48 15.54
CA LYS A 189 13.01 -4.41 14.72
C LYS A 189 14.19 -3.81 15.50
N ASP A 190 14.49 -4.37 16.68
CA ASP A 190 15.67 -4.07 17.50
C ASP A 190 16.85 -5.02 17.24
N GLN A 191 16.72 -5.97 16.30
CA GLN A 191 17.79 -6.94 15.99
C GLN A 191 18.21 -6.99 14.50
N PHE A 192 18.23 -5.85 13.82
CA PHE A 192 19.04 -5.70 12.61
C PHE A 192 19.81 -4.38 12.65
N ARG A 193 20.96 -4.37 13.35
CA ARG A 193 22.03 -3.43 13.00
C ARG A 193 22.55 -3.80 11.61
N ARG A 194 21.98 -3.22 10.56
CA ARG A 194 22.77 -3.01 9.34
C ARG A 194 23.72 -1.85 9.65
N GLY A 195 25.02 -2.14 9.67
CA GLY A 195 26.06 -1.13 9.81
C GLY A 195 25.92 -0.05 8.74
N PRO A 196 26.50 1.15 8.97
CA PRO A 196 26.34 2.27 8.06
C PRO A 196 26.87 1.90 6.67
N TYR A 197 26.01 2.02 5.67
CA TYR A 197 26.45 2.11 4.28
C TYR A 197 27.26 3.40 4.17
N GLU A 198 28.58 3.28 4.04
CA GLU A 198 29.43 4.39 3.63
C GLU A 198 29.00 4.82 2.22
N ILE A 199 28.39 5.99 2.14
CA ILE A 199 28.26 6.71 0.87
C ILE A 199 29.66 7.24 0.57
N ALA A 200 30.39 6.55 -0.29
CA ALA A 200 31.63 7.07 -0.86
C ALA A 200 31.30 8.28 -1.74
N SER A 201 31.41 9.47 -1.15
CA SER A 201 31.41 10.74 -1.86
C SER A 201 32.78 10.94 -2.53
N GLN A 202 32.88 10.60 -3.81
CA GLN A 202 33.93 11.15 -4.69
C GLN A 202 33.32 11.45 -6.06
N PHE A 203 32.68 12.62 -6.17
CA PHE A 203 32.58 13.32 -7.45
C PHE A 203 33.51 14.52 -7.37
N GLU A 204 34.72 14.33 -7.90
CA GLU A 204 35.63 15.42 -8.24
C GLU A 204 35.19 15.99 -9.60
N VAL A 205 35.05 17.31 -9.64
CA VAL A 205 34.53 18.09 -10.74
C VAL A 205 35.65 18.30 -11.77
N ALA A 206 35.70 17.50 -12.83
CA ALA A 206 36.44 17.84 -14.03
C ALA A 206 35.97 17.05 -15.27
N SER A 207 35.77 17.79 -16.37
CA SER A 207 35.78 17.29 -17.75
C SER A 207 34.47 16.77 -18.36
N LEU A 208 33.46 17.63 -18.35
CA LEU A 208 32.51 17.75 -19.47
C LEU A 208 33.25 18.27 -20.72
N SER A 209 33.73 17.39 -21.59
CA SER A 209 34.19 17.84 -22.94
C SER A 209 34.18 16.79 -24.05
N ASN A 210 34.00 15.49 -23.80
CA ASN A 210 34.27 14.48 -24.85
C ASN A 210 33.08 13.63 -25.32
N ALA A 211 31.83 13.94 -24.94
CA ALA A 211 30.66 13.15 -25.33
C ALA A 211 29.77 13.82 -26.40
N ARG A 212 30.35 14.65 -27.29
CA ARG A 212 29.64 15.29 -28.42
C ARG A 212 30.15 14.88 -29.81
N THR A 213 31.01 13.88 -29.92
CA THR A 213 31.64 13.52 -31.19
C THR A 213 31.74 12.00 -31.38
N SER A 214 30.60 11.30 -31.45
CA SER A 214 30.51 9.94 -32.03
C SER A 214 29.07 9.49 -32.28
N LEU A 215 28.18 10.44 -32.58
CA LEU A 215 26.78 10.18 -32.93
C LEU A 215 26.55 10.06 -34.46
N ASP A 216 27.59 10.10 -35.29
CA ASP A 216 27.45 10.17 -36.76
C ASP A 216 28.13 9.04 -37.56
N SER A 217 28.51 7.93 -36.94
CA SER A 217 29.10 6.82 -37.70
C SER A 217 28.69 5.46 -37.16
N ALA A 218 27.52 4.96 -37.58
CA ALA A 218 27.33 3.58 -38.03
C ALA A 218 25.82 3.25 -38.18
N PHE A 219 25.16 3.89 -39.14
CA PHE A 219 24.02 3.26 -39.83
C PHE A 219 24.57 2.56 -41.08
N ASN A 220 24.55 1.23 -41.10
CA ASN A 220 24.23 0.40 -42.28
C ASN A 220 24.20 -1.11 -41.90
N ILE A 221 22.98 -1.67 -41.83
CA ILE A 221 22.43 -2.83 -42.59
C ILE A 221 23.48 -3.92 -43.00
N ASP A 222 23.39 -5.24 -42.74
CA ASP A 222 22.28 -6.19 -42.95
C ASP A 222 22.55 -7.62 -42.34
N SER A 223 21.47 -8.39 -42.11
CA SER A 223 21.30 -9.86 -42.21
C SER A 223 21.97 -10.92 -41.28
N ALA A 224 21.07 -11.73 -40.68
CA ALA A 224 21.05 -13.20 -40.48
C ALA A 224 21.46 -13.86 -39.12
N ASN A 225 20.42 -14.44 -38.50
CA ASN A 225 20.31 -15.67 -37.68
C ASN A 225 21.19 -15.89 -36.43
N GLY A 226 20.50 -16.08 -35.29
CA GLY A 226 21.01 -16.84 -34.14
C GLY A 226 20.25 -16.59 -32.85
N HIS A 227 19.31 -17.48 -32.50
CA HIS A 227 18.70 -17.60 -31.18
C HIS A 227 19.75 -17.65 -30.06
N ILE A 228 19.64 -16.76 -29.06
CA ILE A 228 19.62 -17.07 -27.60
C ILE A 228 18.84 -15.94 -26.92
N GLU A 229 17.62 -16.21 -26.45
CA GLU A 229 16.89 -15.30 -25.57
C GLU A 229 17.49 -15.36 -24.16
N ASN A 230 18.16 -14.27 -23.76
CA ASN A 230 18.35 -13.90 -22.36
C ASN A 230 17.73 -12.52 -22.21
N SER A 231 16.46 -12.46 -21.83
CA SER A 231 15.84 -11.22 -21.39
C SER A 231 15.49 -11.34 -19.91
N ASN A 232 16.27 -10.61 -19.11
CA ASN A 232 15.85 -10.08 -17.84
C ASN A 232 14.48 -9.40 -18.03
N VAL A 233 13.44 -9.97 -17.43
CA VAL A 233 12.12 -9.35 -17.41
C VAL A 233 11.87 -8.79 -16.02
N SER A 234 12.03 -7.47 -15.95
CA SER A 234 11.32 -6.48 -15.14
C SER A 234 10.90 -6.89 -13.72
N GLU A 235 11.54 -6.23 -12.75
CA GLU A 235 11.09 -6.08 -11.38
C GLU A 235 9.74 -5.32 -11.37
N ALA A 236 8.64 -6.07 -11.45
CA ALA A 236 7.31 -5.54 -11.20
C ALA A 236 7.24 -5.17 -9.72
N GLY A 237 7.11 -3.88 -9.43
CA GLY A 237 6.84 -3.40 -8.07
C GLY A 237 5.58 -4.10 -7.53
N PHE A 238 5.68 -4.69 -6.33
CA PHE A 238 4.60 -5.45 -5.72
C PHE A 238 3.70 -4.53 -4.89
N ASN A 239 2.39 -4.77 -4.96
CA ASN A 239 1.35 -3.92 -4.37
C ASN A 239 1.15 -4.17 -2.86
N LEU A 240 0.88 -3.09 -2.12
CA LEU A 240 0.54 -3.09 -0.68
C LEU A 240 -0.94 -3.46 -0.49
N TYR A 241 -1.28 -4.47 0.31
CA TYR A 241 -2.67 -4.84 0.58
C TYR A 241 -3.15 -4.26 1.92
N ALA A 242 -4.13 -3.35 1.89
CA ALA A 242 -4.72 -2.77 3.08
C ALA A 242 -6.11 -3.38 3.34
N TYR A 243 -6.33 -3.84 4.58
CA TYR A 243 -7.59 -4.43 5.02
C TYR A 243 -8.22 -3.54 6.08
N GLY A 244 -9.42 -3.02 5.80
CA GLY A 244 -10.24 -2.29 6.76
C GLY A 244 -11.16 -3.25 7.50
N GLY A 245 -11.26 -3.10 8.82
CA GLY A 245 -12.32 -3.67 9.63
C GLY A 245 -12.88 -2.59 10.56
N VAL A 246 -14.19 -2.59 10.78
CA VAL A 246 -14.82 -1.71 11.78
C VAL A 246 -14.38 -2.21 13.16
N LEU A 247 -13.68 -1.38 13.93
CA LEU A 247 -13.45 -1.63 15.35
C LEU A 247 -14.81 -1.40 16.05
N ASP A 248 -15.49 -2.46 16.44
CA ASP A 248 -16.63 -2.34 17.36
C ASP A 248 -16.06 -2.02 18.75
N ILE A 249 -15.98 -0.72 19.07
CA ILE A 249 -15.61 -0.24 20.40
C ILE A 249 -16.85 -0.33 21.29
N ARG A 250 -17.31 -1.55 21.56
CA ARG A 250 -18.22 -1.83 22.67
C ARG A 250 -17.52 -2.75 23.64
N GLY A 251 -17.02 -2.13 24.71
CA GLY A 251 -16.44 -2.85 25.84
C GLY A 251 -17.45 -3.79 26.49
N ASN A 252 -16.95 -4.92 26.96
CA ASN A 252 -17.39 -5.46 28.23
C ASN A 252 -16.25 -6.23 28.88
N CYS A 253 -15.56 -5.54 29.78
CA CYS A 253 -14.90 -6.15 30.91
C CYS A 253 -16.00 -6.61 31.89
N LEU A 254 -16.25 -7.90 32.00
CA LEU A 254 -16.67 -8.61 33.22
C LEU A 254 -16.27 -10.08 32.97
N ALA A 255 -15.10 -10.53 33.43
CA ALA A 255 -14.82 -11.00 34.79
C ALA A 255 -15.76 -12.14 35.21
N SER A 256 -15.11 -13.27 35.48
CA SER A 256 -15.56 -14.51 36.08
C SER A 256 -16.58 -14.34 37.22
N ASP A 257 -17.64 -15.14 37.19
CA ASP A 257 -17.90 -16.25 38.15
C ASP A 257 -19.04 -17.14 37.61
#